data_AF-A0A975G891-F1
#
_entry.id   AF-A0A975G891-F1
#
_cell.length_a   1.000
_cell.length_b   1.000
_cell.length_c   1.000
_cell.angle_alpha   90.00
_cell.angle_beta   90.00
_cell.angle_gamma   90.00
#
_symmetry.space_group_name_H-M   'P 1'
#
loop_
_entity.id
_entity.type
_entity.pdbx_description
1 polymer ?
#
loop_
_entity_poly.entity_id
_entity_poly.type
_entity_poly.pdbx_seq_one_letter_code
_entity_poly.pdbx_strand_id
1 'polypeptide(L)'
;MSQAIIDPEEVRRFAAELKRFNGDLRERSSSLMARFTALGETWQDQEQEKFAGEFTQLMKTLKAFLELSERHTPYLLKKAERIQQYLDQR
;
A
#
# COMPACT_ATOMS: atom_id res chain seq x y z
N MET A 1 -17.03 -26.26 4.71
CA MET A 1 -16.93 -24.80 4.94
C MET A 1 -15.73 -24.58 5.83
N SER A 2 -14.65 -23.98 5.31
CA SER A 2 -13.46 -23.69 6.12
C SER A 2 -13.81 -22.59 7.12
N GLN A 3 -14.11 -22.99 8.36
CA GLN A 3 -14.22 -22.06 9.48
C GLN A 3 -12.84 -21.42 9.68
N ALA A 4 -12.63 -20.27 9.07
CA ALA A 4 -11.49 -19.43 9.42
C ALA A 4 -11.78 -18.88 10.82
N ILE A 5 -11.02 -19.33 11.81
CA ILE A 5 -10.92 -18.66 13.10
C ILE A 5 -10.17 -17.36 12.81
N ILE A 6 -10.91 -16.26 12.76
CA ILE A 6 -10.35 -14.93 12.53
C ILE A 6 -10.73 -14.07 13.72
N ASP A 7 -9.74 -13.47 14.36
CA ASP A 7 -9.94 -12.49 15.41
C ASP A 7 -10.29 -11.12 14.76
N PRO A 8 -11.48 -10.54 15.06
CA PRO A 8 -11.84 -9.23 14.54
C PRO A 8 -10.87 -8.12 14.96
N GLU A 9 -10.21 -8.23 16.12
CA GLU A 9 -9.19 -7.28 16.56
C GLU A 9 -7.92 -7.35 15.70
N GLU A 10 -7.45 -8.56 15.34
CA GLU A 10 -6.30 -8.71 14.44
C GLU A 10 -6.57 -8.07 13.07
N VAL A 11 -7.78 -8.24 12.54
CA VAL A 11 -8.18 -7.62 11.27
C VAL A 11 -8.22 -6.09 11.37
N ARG A 12 -8.73 -5.53 12.47
CA ARG A 12 -8.73 -4.08 12.71
C ARG A 12 -7.31 -3.52 12.83
N ARG A 13 -6.43 -4.22 13.57
CA ARG A 13 -5.01 -3.84 13.71
C ARG A 13 -4.31 -3.80 12.36
N PHE A 14 -4.45 -4.87 11.57
CA PHE A 14 -3.86 -4.92 10.23
C PHE A 14 -4.40 -3.81 9.31
N ALA A 15 -5.72 -3.54 9.33
CA ALA A 15 -6.30 -2.45 8.54
C ALA A 15 -5.74 -1.07 8.95
N ALA A 16 -5.54 -0.84 10.25
CA ALA A 16 -4.94 0.39 10.76
C ALA A 16 -3.46 0.51 10.36
N GLU A 17 -2.70 -0.56 10.45
CA GLU A 17 -1.29 -0.63 10.00
C GLU A 17 -1.19 -0.39 8.50
N LEU A 18 -2.02 -1.04 7.69
CA LEU A 18 -2.07 -0.86 6.24
C LEU A 18 -2.33 0.60 5.85
N LYS A 19 -3.25 1.27 6.57
CA LYS A 19 -3.54 2.69 6.33
C LYS A 19 -2.33 3.59 6.64
N ARG A 20 -1.62 3.33 7.74
CA ARG A 20 -0.39 4.07 8.10
C ARG A 20 0.71 3.83 7.07
N PHE A 21 0.96 2.56 6.74
CA PHE A 21 1.93 2.16 5.72
C PHE A 21 1.67 2.84 4.38
N ASN A 22 0.40 2.91 3.93
CA ASN A 22 0.04 3.59 2.70
C ASN A 22 0.38 5.09 2.73
N GLY A 23 0.17 5.76 3.87
CA GLY A 23 0.55 7.16 4.06
C GLY A 23 2.05 7.36 3.94
N ASP A 24 2.82 6.58 4.69
CA ASP A 24 4.29 6.67 4.72
C ASP A 24 4.89 6.33 3.34
N LEU A 25 4.39 5.29 2.68
CA LEU A 25 4.84 4.88 1.36
C LEU A 25 4.56 5.97 0.33
N ARG A 26 3.36 6.58 0.35
CA ARG A 26 3.03 7.70 -0.54
C ARG A 26 4.00 8.86 -0.40
N GLU A 27 4.25 9.31 0.83
CA GLU A 27 5.15 10.44 1.10
C GLU A 27 6.58 10.14 0.63
N ARG A 28 7.11 8.98 1.01
CA ARG A 28 8.48 8.56 0.66
C ARG A 28 8.66 8.37 -0.84
N SER A 29 7.68 7.74 -1.50
CA SER A 29 7.67 7.56 -2.95
C SER A 29 7.62 8.90 -3.70
N SER A 30 6.79 9.85 -3.26
CA SER A 30 6.74 11.19 -3.87
C SER A 30 8.06 11.95 -3.70
N SER A 31 8.67 11.91 -2.50
CA SER A 31 9.97 12.52 -2.24
C SER A 31 11.08 11.91 -3.09
N LEU A 32 11.10 10.59 -3.23
CA LEU A 32 12.08 9.88 -4.05
C LEU A 32 11.94 10.23 -5.53
N MET A 33 10.71 10.30 -6.04
CA MET A 33 10.45 10.71 -7.43
C MET A 33 10.97 12.13 -7.70
N ALA A 34 10.72 13.08 -6.79
CA ALA A 34 11.22 14.45 -6.95
C ALA A 34 12.75 14.51 -7.00
N ARG A 35 13.43 13.75 -6.14
CA ARG A 35 14.91 13.63 -6.16
C ARG A 35 15.41 12.98 -7.44
N PHE A 36 14.72 11.96 -7.94
CA PHE A 36 15.06 11.30 -9.19
C PHE A 36 14.92 12.26 -10.38
N THR A 37 13.86 13.06 -10.43
CA THR A 37 13.68 14.10 -11.45
C THR A 37 14.82 15.12 -11.42
N ALA A 38 15.17 15.63 -10.24
CA ALA A 38 16.29 16.58 -10.10
C ALA A 38 17.64 15.98 -10.51
N LEU A 39 17.87 14.69 -10.22
CA LEU A 39 19.10 13.99 -10.63
C LEU A 39 19.24 13.95 -12.16
N GLY A 40 18.14 13.80 -12.90
CA GLY A 40 18.12 13.83 -14.37
C GLY A 40 18.58 15.15 -15.00
N GLU A 41 18.66 16.24 -14.24
CA GLU A 41 19.25 17.50 -14.71
C GLU A 41 20.78 17.41 -14.82
N THR A 42 21.40 16.53 -14.04
CA THR A 42 22.87 16.42 -13.92
C THR A 42 23.44 15.09 -14.40
N TRP A 43 22.59 14.06 -14.55
CA TRP A 43 22.98 12.74 -15.02
C TRP A 43 22.22 12.45 -16.32
N GLN A 44 22.95 12.45 -17.44
CA GLN A 44 22.40 12.28 -18.80
C GLN A 44 23.31 11.35 -19.61
N ASP A 45 23.15 10.05 -19.40
CA ASP A 45 23.83 9.00 -20.16
C ASP A 45 22.90 7.80 -20.38
N GLN A 46 23.40 6.79 -21.10
CA GLN A 46 22.63 5.59 -21.42
C GLN A 46 22.24 4.76 -20.18
N GLU A 47 23.08 4.78 -19.13
CA GLU A 47 22.77 4.07 -17.89
C GLU A 47 21.64 4.77 -17.13
N GLN A 48 21.62 6.11 -17.15
CA GLN A 48 20.53 6.90 -16.62
C GLN A 48 19.21 6.59 -17.33
N GLU A 49 19.19 6.51 -18.66
CA GLU A 49 17.98 6.19 -19.42
C GLU A 49 17.43 4.80 -19.06
N LYS A 50 18.32 3.81 -18.99
CA LYS A 50 17.97 2.43 -18.61
C LYS A 50 17.38 2.38 -17.20
N PHE A 51 18.07 3.01 -16.24
CA PHE A 51 17.60 3.06 -14.86
C PHE A 51 16.28 3.84 -14.73
N ALA A 52 16.10 4.94 -15.47
CA ALA A 52 14.88 5.74 -15.47
C ALA A 52 13.65 4.93 -15.92
N GLY A 53 13.81 4.06 -16.92
CA GLY A 53 12.78 3.16 -17.38
C GLY A 53 12.34 2.18 -16.28
N GLU A 54 13.30 1.47 -15.68
CA GLU A 54 13.03 0.51 -14.60
C GLU A 54 12.45 1.19 -13.36
N PHE A 55 13.03 2.31 -12.95
CA PHE A 55 12.57 3.11 -11.81
C PHE A 55 11.12 3.56 -12.00
N THR A 56 10.80 4.15 -13.14
CA THR A 56 9.44 4.63 -13.43
C THR A 56 8.43 3.49 -13.43
N GLN A 57 8.82 2.32 -13.95
CA GLN A 57 7.95 1.14 -13.96
C GLN A 57 7.65 0.64 -12.54
N LEU A 58 8.66 0.57 -11.67
CA LEU A 58 8.47 0.19 -10.27
C LEU A 58 7.61 1.19 -9.50
N MET A 59 7.79 2.49 -9.75
CA MET A 59 6.97 3.53 -9.14
C MET A 59 5.49 3.43 -9.53
N LYS A 60 5.18 3.01 -10.77
CA LYS A 60 3.80 2.70 -11.18
C LYS A 60 3.22 1.52 -10.41
N THR A 61 4.01 0.46 -10.18
CA THR A 61 3.58 -0.69 -9.38
C THR A 61 3.27 -0.31 -7.93
N LEU A 62 4.11 0.53 -7.32
CA LEU A 62 3.85 1.07 -5.96
C LEU A 62 2.55 1.87 -5.92
N LYS A 63 2.29 2.70 -6.93
CA LYS A 63 1.03 3.45 -7.04
C LYS A 63 -0.17 2.51 -7.15
N ALA A 64 -0.09 1.47 -7.97
CA ALA A 64 -1.15 0.47 -8.11
C ALA A 64 -1.42 -0.28 -6.80
N PHE A 65 -0.36 -0.63 -6.05
CA PHE A 65 -0.49 -1.20 -4.71
C PHE A 65 -1.24 -0.26 -3.76
N LEU A 66 -0.86 1.02 -3.71
CA LEU A 66 -1.53 2.02 -2.85
C LEU A 66 -3.03 2.14 -3.19
N GLU A 67 -3.37 2.21 -4.47
CA GLU A 67 -4.77 2.28 -4.90
C GLU A 67 -5.55 1.01 -4.51
N LEU A 68 -4.94 -0.17 -4.66
CA LEU A 68 -5.56 -1.43 -4.30
C LEU A 68 -5.79 -1.55 -2.80
N SER A 69 -4.77 -1.22 -2.00
CA SER A 69 -4.80 -1.34 -0.55
C SER A 69 -5.79 -0.35 0.08
N GLU A 70 -5.85 0.89 -0.41
CA GLU A 70 -6.82 1.89 0.04
C GLU A 70 -8.26 1.50 -0.28
N ARG A 71 -8.50 0.88 -1.44
CA ARG A 71 -9.82 0.33 -1.77
C ARG A 71 -10.18 -0.84 -0.85
N HIS A 72 -9.22 -1.65 -0.40
CA HIS A 72 -9.46 -2.84 0.42
C HIS A 72 -9.57 -2.57 1.92
N THR A 73 -8.98 -1.50 2.45
CA THR A 73 -9.05 -1.16 3.89
C THR A 73 -10.50 -1.16 4.43
N PRO A 74 -11.50 -0.54 3.76
CA PRO A 74 -12.89 -0.58 4.24
C PRO A 74 -13.51 -1.98 4.26
N TYR A 75 -13.09 -2.88 3.36
CA TYR A 75 -13.58 -4.26 3.34
C TYR A 75 -13.07 -5.05 4.53
N LEU A 76 -11.82 -4.83 4.94
CA LEU A 76 -11.25 -5.45 6.15
C LEU A 76 -12.02 -5.01 7.40
N LEU A 77 -12.32 -3.71 7.53
CA LEU A 77 -13.10 -3.18 8.65
C LEU A 77 -14.52 -3.76 8.69
N LYS A 78 -15.24 -3.76 7.56
CA LYS A 78 -16.57 -4.39 7.46
C LYS A 78 -16.54 -5.88 7.78
N LYS A 79 -15.47 -6.58 7.39
CA LYS A 79 -15.28 -8.00 7.70
C LYS A 79 -15.08 -8.21 9.20
N ALA A 80 -14.29 -7.38 9.87
CA ALA A 80 -14.11 -7.42 11.32
C ALA A 80 -15.42 -7.14 12.07
N GLU A 81 -16.21 -6.15 11.64
CA GLU A 81 -17.52 -5.83 12.20
C GLU A 81 -18.48 -7.04 12.14
N ARG A 82 -18.58 -7.70 10.99
CA ARG A 82 -19.44 -8.88 10.82
C ARG A 82 -19.01 -10.06 11.69
N ILE A 83 -17.71 -10.27 11.85
CA ILE A 83 -17.18 -11.33 12.71
C ILE A 83 -17.50 -11.02 14.18
N GLN A 84 -17.29 -9.78 14.61
CA GLN A 84 -17.66 -9.35 15.97
C GLN A 84 -19.15 -9.57 16.24
N GLN A 85 -20.02 -9.14 15.33
CA GLN A 85 -21.47 -9.33 15.47
C GLN A 85 -21.87 -10.80 15.60
N TYR A 86 -21.17 -11.71 14.91
CA TYR A 86 -21.42 -13.15 15.01
C TYR A 86 -20.94 -13.72 16.36
N LEU A 87 -19.81 -13.23 16.88
CA LEU A 87 -19.30 -13.62 18.20
C LEU A 87 -20.20 -13.11 19.33
N ASP A 88 -20.73 -11.90 19.23
CA ASP A 88 -21.61 -11.29 20.25
C ASP A 88 -23.00 -11.96 20.31
N GLN A 89 -23.43 -12.63 19.23
CA GLN A 89 -24.71 -13.36 19.13
C GLN A 89 -24.65 -14.81 19.64
N ARG A 90 -23.46 -15.30 19.99
CA ARG A 90 -23.22 -16.68 20.45
C ARG A 90 -23.01 -16.72 21.96
#